data_AF-A0A7L4N4D9-F1
#
_entry.id   AF-A0A7L4N4D9-F1
#
_cell.length_a   1.000
_cell.length_b   1.000
_cell.length_c   1.000
_cell.angle_alpha   90.00
_cell.angle_beta   90.00
_cell.angle_gamma   90.00
#
_symmetry.space_group_name_H-M   'P 1'
#
loop_
_entity.id
_entity.type
_entity.pdbx_description
1 polymer ?
#
loop_
_entity_poly.entity_id
_entity_poly.type
_entity_poly.pdbx_seq_one_letter_code
_entity_poly.pdbx_strand_id
1 'polypeptide(L)'
;GPVPLQVDSSWRRERILHVPLCREDCDEWWEDCKDSVTCKDNWHKGWNWATGVNRCPWGSMCRPFSEVFPSPKDLCEKIWSNSYKYSTERRGSGRCIQMWFDPAQGNPNVVVAKYYAWKKRSSSAWVDAVTPGTSKATRALPGSVLLLLPLLLLLEGSRGCGWRSL
;
A
#
# COMPACT_ATOMS: atom_id res chain seq x y z
N GLY A 1 1.94 -9.44 8.14
CA GLY A 1 1.76 -8.71 6.87
C GLY A 1 2.99 -8.85 6.00
N PRO A 2 3.01 -8.28 4.78
CA PRO A 2 4.25 -8.07 4.03
C PRO A 2 5.19 -7.21 4.88
N VAL A 3 6.48 -7.52 4.89
CA VAL A 3 7.42 -6.97 5.90
C VAL A 3 7.67 -5.49 5.66
N PRO A 4 7.44 -4.62 6.66
CA PRO A 4 7.94 -3.26 6.63
C PRO A 4 9.46 -3.29 6.57
N LEU A 5 10.06 -2.65 5.57
CA LEU A 5 11.51 -2.51 5.52
C LEU A 5 11.93 -1.36 6.42
N GLN A 6 12.95 -1.59 7.25
CA GLN A 6 13.54 -0.54 8.06
C GLN A 6 14.12 0.53 7.14
N VAL A 7 13.73 1.78 7.39
CA VAL A 7 14.20 2.96 6.67
C VAL A 7 14.69 3.92 7.73
N ASP A 8 15.91 4.42 7.55
CA ASP A 8 16.42 5.51 8.38
C ASP A 8 16.04 6.83 7.70
N SER A 9 14.85 7.34 8.04
CA SER A 9 14.40 8.67 7.63
C SER A 9 14.02 9.45 8.88
N SER A 10 14.18 10.78 8.84
CA SER A 10 13.96 11.65 10.01
C SER A 10 12.54 11.59 10.62
N TRP A 11 11.59 10.96 9.93
CA TRP A 11 10.16 10.95 10.28
C TRP A 11 9.50 9.57 10.30
N ARG A 12 10.16 8.50 9.81
CA ARG A 12 9.58 7.13 9.81
C ARG A 12 10.66 6.04 9.82
N ARG A 13 10.49 5.04 10.70
CA ARG A 13 11.43 3.90 10.87
C ARG A 13 11.17 2.70 9.94
N GLU A 14 9.96 2.59 9.40
CA GLU A 14 9.53 1.44 8.60
C GLU A 14 8.68 1.91 7.41
N ARG A 15 8.77 1.24 6.26
CA ARG A 15 7.85 1.48 5.14
C ARG A 15 7.45 0.22 4.42
N ILE A 16 6.31 0.32 3.73
CA ILE A 16 5.89 -0.70 2.77
C ILE A 16 6.71 -0.59 1.48
N LEU A 17 6.98 -1.74 0.88
CA LEU A 17 7.71 -1.87 -0.36
C LEU A 17 7.14 -3.02 -1.16
N HIS A 18 6.98 -2.80 -2.47
CA HIS A 18 6.52 -3.79 -3.43
C HIS A 18 5.20 -4.48 -3.03
N VAL A 19 4.28 -3.74 -2.40
CA VAL A 19 2.95 -4.25 -2.09
C VAL A 19 2.23 -4.53 -3.41
N PRO A 20 1.78 -5.77 -3.68
CA PRO A 20 1.17 -6.12 -4.96
C PRO A 20 -0.21 -5.50 -5.06
N LEU A 21 -0.35 -4.35 -5.71
CA LEU A 21 -1.62 -3.66 -5.90
C LEU A 21 -2.42 -4.38 -6.99
N CYS A 22 -3.72 -4.59 -6.77
CA CYS A 22 -4.58 -5.22 -7.77
C CYS A 22 -4.61 -4.40 -9.06
N ARG A 23 -4.75 -5.11 -10.18
CA ARG A 23 -4.77 -4.51 -11.52
C ARG A 23 -5.77 -3.37 -11.62
N GLU A 24 -7.03 -3.64 -11.25
CA GLU A 24 -8.12 -2.67 -11.39
C GLU A 24 -7.88 -1.43 -10.54
N ASP A 25 -7.40 -1.58 -9.30
CA ASP A 25 -7.12 -0.44 -8.42
C ASP A 25 -6.04 0.49 -9.01
N CYS A 26 -5.04 -0.08 -9.68
CA CYS A 26 -4.00 0.72 -10.31
C CYS A 26 -4.47 1.34 -11.64
N ASP A 27 -5.14 0.54 -12.48
CA ASP A 27 -5.67 0.96 -13.77
C ASP A 27 -6.70 2.10 -13.58
N GLU A 28 -7.68 1.91 -12.68
CA GLU A 28 -8.70 2.92 -12.38
C GLU A 28 -8.10 4.19 -11.77
N TRP A 29 -7.12 4.06 -10.87
CA TRP A 29 -6.46 5.24 -10.30
C TRP A 29 -5.75 6.08 -11.37
N TRP A 30 -5.10 5.42 -12.32
CA TRP A 30 -4.47 6.11 -13.44
C TRP A 30 -5.50 6.76 -14.36
N GLU A 31 -6.55 6.04 -14.72
CA GLU A 31 -7.62 6.56 -15.60
C GLU A 31 -8.33 7.77 -15.00
N ASP A 32 -8.61 7.75 -13.69
CA ASP A 32 -9.22 8.87 -12.97
C ASP A 32 -8.32 10.13 -12.97
N CYS A 33 -7.01 9.96 -13.21
CA CYS A 33 -6.02 11.03 -13.07
C CYS A 33 -5.30 11.45 -14.34
N LYS A 34 -5.43 10.72 -15.46
CA LYS A 34 -4.65 10.95 -16.68
C LYS A 34 -4.77 12.38 -17.26
N ASP A 35 -5.91 13.05 -17.02
CA ASP A 35 -6.20 14.41 -17.49
C ASP A 35 -5.83 15.51 -16.48
N SER A 36 -5.36 15.12 -15.29
CA SER A 36 -4.80 16.05 -14.30
C SER A 36 -3.40 16.52 -14.71
N VAL A 37 -2.79 17.38 -13.89
CA VAL A 37 -1.39 17.81 -14.09
C VAL A 37 -0.53 17.52 -12.86
N THR A 38 0.74 17.26 -13.09
CA THR A 38 1.76 17.13 -12.05
C THR A 38 3.10 17.63 -12.58
N CYS A 39 3.99 18.04 -11.69
CA CYS A 39 5.35 18.46 -12.02
C CYS A 39 6.41 17.40 -11.66
N LYS A 40 5.99 16.25 -11.09
CA LYS A 40 6.89 15.21 -10.58
C LYS A 40 6.31 13.81 -10.75
N ASP A 41 7.21 12.86 -11.02
CA ASP A 41 6.96 11.41 -11.11
C ASP A 41 7.17 10.69 -9.77
N ASN A 42 7.76 11.35 -8.78
CA ASN A 42 7.97 10.82 -7.45
C ASN A 42 7.54 11.84 -6.39
N TRP A 43 6.46 11.53 -5.69
CA TRP A 43 5.84 12.39 -4.68
C TRP A 43 6.38 12.16 -3.28
N HIS A 44 7.22 11.16 -3.09
CA HIS A 44 7.85 10.88 -1.81
C HIS A 44 8.98 11.88 -1.48
N LYS A 45 9.62 12.48 -2.49
CA LYS A 45 10.80 13.33 -2.30
C LYS A 45 10.98 14.41 -3.37
N GLY A 46 11.80 15.41 -3.05
CA GLY A 46 12.20 16.45 -4.00
C GLY A 46 11.10 17.49 -4.30
N TRP A 47 10.22 17.74 -3.34
CA TRP A 47 9.33 18.90 -3.34
C TRP A 47 10.05 20.12 -2.77
N ASN A 48 9.63 21.31 -3.17
CA ASN A 48 9.98 22.54 -2.49
C ASN A 48 9.06 22.75 -1.28
N TRP A 49 9.63 22.86 -0.09
CA TRP A 49 8.92 23.03 1.18
C TRP A 49 9.11 24.42 1.81
N ALA A 50 9.68 25.40 1.09
CA ALA A 50 9.98 26.73 1.61
C ALA A 50 8.75 27.47 2.19
N THR A 51 7.55 27.11 1.73
CA THR A 51 6.27 27.70 2.17
C THR A 51 5.54 26.87 3.23
N GLY A 52 6.14 25.78 3.74
CA GLY A 52 5.50 24.83 4.66
C GLY A 52 4.53 23.85 3.97
N VAL A 53 4.13 24.10 2.72
CA VAL A 53 3.39 23.16 1.86
C VAL A 53 4.25 22.72 0.68
N ASN A 54 4.00 21.52 0.15
CA ASN A 54 4.73 21.01 -1.00
C ASN A 54 4.40 21.83 -2.25
N ARG A 55 5.45 22.35 -2.89
CA ARG A 55 5.39 23.05 -4.18
C ARG A 55 6.31 22.38 -5.18
N CYS A 56 6.00 22.54 -6.45
CA CYS A 56 6.88 22.11 -7.52
C CYS A 56 8.30 22.66 -7.32
N PRO A 57 9.35 21.83 -7.47
CA PRO A 57 10.73 22.28 -7.36
C PRO A 57 11.04 23.36 -8.39
N TRP A 58 12.00 24.24 -8.08
CA TRP A 58 12.36 25.32 -8.98
C TRP A 58 12.79 24.81 -10.35
N GLY A 59 12.35 25.49 -11.41
CA GLY A 59 12.63 25.09 -12.80
C GLY A 59 11.79 23.90 -13.30
N SER A 60 10.92 23.31 -12.48
CA SER A 60 9.97 22.30 -12.96
C SER A 60 8.68 22.94 -13.47
N MET A 61 8.09 22.33 -14.50
CA MET A 61 6.82 22.75 -15.09
C MET A 61 5.76 21.69 -14.85
N CYS A 62 4.52 22.12 -14.63
CA CYS A 62 3.37 21.22 -14.62
C CYS A 62 3.16 20.66 -16.03
N ARG A 63 3.01 19.34 -16.12
CA ARG A 63 2.73 18.60 -17.35
C ARG A 63 1.50 17.71 -17.14
N PRO A 64 0.80 17.32 -18.22
CA PRO A 64 -0.26 16.32 -18.14
C PRO A 64 0.20 15.08 -17.36
N PHE A 65 -0.68 14.54 -16.54
CA PHE A 65 -0.39 13.42 -15.67
C PHE A 65 0.01 12.19 -16.49
N SER A 66 -0.66 11.97 -17.62
CA SER A 66 -0.33 10.94 -18.60
C SER A 66 1.06 11.09 -19.24
N GLU A 67 1.62 12.29 -19.34
CA GLU A 67 3.01 12.46 -19.80
C GLU A 67 4.03 12.10 -18.72
N VAL A 68 3.71 12.39 -17.46
CA VAL A 68 4.60 12.11 -16.32
C VAL A 68 4.52 10.63 -15.91
N PHE A 69 3.34 10.03 -16.03
CA PHE A 69 3.06 8.62 -15.79
C PHE A 69 2.43 8.01 -17.06
N PRO A 70 3.23 7.50 -18.00
CA PRO A 70 2.72 6.99 -19.28
C PRO A 70 1.82 5.75 -19.20
N SER A 71 1.86 5.02 -18.10
CA SER A 71 1.03 3.83 -17.86
C SER A 71 0.57 3.74 -16.40
N PRO A 72 -0.46 2.94 -16.10
CA PRO A 72 -0.86 2.66 -14.71
C PRO A 72 0.30 2.13 -13.87
N LYS A 73 1.12 1.23 -14.43
CA LYS A 73 2.31 0.71 -13.76
C LYS A 73 3.29 1.82 -13.38
N ASP A 74 3.54 2.77 -14.28
CA ASP A 74 4.42 3.91 -14.00
C ASP A 74 3.90 4.73 -12.81
N LEU A 75 2.59 4.99 -12.75
CA LEU A 75 1.96 5.64 -11.61
C LEU A 75 2.21 4.87 -10.31
N CYS A 76 1.68 3.65 -10.23
CA CYS A 76 1.61 2.92 -8.97
C CYS A 76 3.00 2.57 -8.41
N GLU A 77 3.97 2.30 -9.28
CA GLU A 77 5.33 1.97 -8.84
C GLU A 77 6.16 3.22 -8.51
N LYS A 78 6.06 4.31 -9.28
CA LYS A 78 6.98 5.46 -9.11
C LYS A 78 6.51 6.49 -8.09
N ILE A 79 5.20 6.80 -8.07
CA ILE A 79 4.68 7.96 -7.33
C ILE A 79 5.05 7.92 -5.84
N TRP A 80 5.05 6.73 -5.24
CA TRP A 80 5.45 6.50 -3.85
C TRP A 80 6.72 5.66 -3.72
N SER A 81 7.71 5.84 -4.61
CA SER A 81 9.03 5.20 -4.50
C SER A 81 8.99 3.68 -4.27
N ASN A 82 8.27 2.98 -5.15
CA ASN A 82 8.08 1.52 -5.16
C ASN A 82 7.34 0.97 -3.93
N SER A 83 6.57 1.81 -3.22
CA SER A 83 5.70 1.32 -2.14
C SER A 83 4.72 0.27 -2.64
N TYR A 84 4.15 0.49 -3.84
CA TYR A 84 3.34 -0.49 -4.56
C TYR A 84 4.11 -1.08 -5.73
N LYS A 85 3.71 -2.29 -6.11
CA LYS A 85 4.11 -3.01 -7.32
C LYS A 85 2.85 -3.36 -8.09
N TYR A 86 2.84 -3.07 -9.39
CA TYR A 86 1.72 -3.45 -10.24
C TYR A 86 1.58 -4.98 -10.30
N SER A 87 0.37 -5.49 -10.08
CA SER A 87 0.04 -6.91 -10.21
C SER A 87 -0.89 -7.14 -11.39
N THR A 88 -0.74 -8.29 -12.04
CA THR A 88 -1.71 -8.77 -13.05
C THR A 88 -2.91 -9.48 -12.41
N GLU A 89 -2.86 -9.74 -11.10
CA GLU A 89 -3.94 -10.35 -10.34
C GLU A 89 -5.13 -9.38 -10.23
N ARG A 90 -6.34 -9.91 -10.39
CA ARG A 90 -7.60 -9.15 -10.35
C ARG A 90 -8.07 -8.99 -8.89
N ARG A 91 -8.88 -7.96 -8.62
CA ARG A 91 -9.62 -7.83 -7.35
C ARG A 91 -10.37 -9.12 -7.00
N GLY A 92 -10.42 -9.44 -5.71
CA GLY A 92 -11.04 -10.67 -5.20
C GLY A 92 -10.22 -11.96 -5.37
N SER A 93 -9.11 -11.95 -6.11
CA SER A 93 -8.24 -13.14 -6.28
C SER A 93 -7.59 -13.66 -4.99
N GLY A 94 -7.54 -12.83 -3.95
CA GLY A 94 -6.77 -13.11 -2.73
C GLY A 94 -5.25 -13.06 -2.93
N ARG A 95 -4.77 -12.55 -4.08
CA ARG A 95 -3.34 -12.49 -4.45
C ARG A 95 -2.80 -11.08 -4.68
N CYS A 96 -3.63 -10.07 -4.57
CA CYS A 96 -3.24 -8.67 -4.63
C CYS A 96 -4.01 -7.87 -3.58
N ILE A 97 -3.41 -6.78 -3.12
CA ILE A 97 -3.99 -5.84 -2.19
C ILE A 97 -4.97 -4.94 -2.95
N GLN A 98 -6.17 -4.83 -2.42
CA GLN A 98 -7.18 -3.86 -2.86
C GLN A 98 -7.04 -2.61 -2.00
N MET A 99 -6.85 -1.46 -2.64
CA MET A 99 -6.84 -0.16 -1.99
C MET A 99 -8.26 0.31 -1.74
N TRP A 100 -9.18 -0.03 -2.64
CA TRP A 100 -10.59 0.29 -2.54
C TRP A 100 -11.39 -1.00 -2.30
N PHE A 101 -12.25 -1.04 -1.28
CA PHE A 101 -13.17 -2.16 -1.03
C PHE A 101 -14.31 -1.69 -0.12
N ASP A 102 -15.44 -2.38 -0.19
CA ASP A 102 -16.59 -2.12 0.68
C ASP A 102 -16.31 -2.71 2.08
N PRO A 103 -16.19 -1.88 3.14
CA PRO A 103 -15.93 -2.38 4.49
C PRO A 103 -17.07 -3.24 5.03
N ALA A 104 -18.31 -3.10 4.53
CA ALA A 104 -19.45 -3.94 4.93
C ALA A 104 -19.27 -5.40 4.50
N GLN A 105 -18.45 -5.66 3.46
CA GLN A 105 -18.12 -7.00 2.97
C GLN A 105 -16.84 -7.56 3.62
N GLY A 106 -16.28 -6.83 4.60
CA GLY A 106 -15.03 -7.19 5.28
C GLY A 106 -13.78 -6.78 4.50
N ASN A 107 -12.61 -6.94 5.14
CA ASN A 107 -11.34 -6.54 4.55
C ASN A 107 -10.72 -7.68 3.69
N PRO A 108 -10.70 -7.56 2.36
CA PRO A 108 -10.17 -8.61 1.48
C PRO A 108 -8.64 -8.76 1.59
N ASN A 109 -7.94 -7.79 2.16
CA ASN A 109 -6.48 -7.81 2.26
C ASN A 109 -5.96 -8.75 3.36
N VAL A 110 -6.84 -9.21 4.27
CA VAL A 110 -6.47 -10.18 5.31
C VAL A 110 -5.99 -11.49 4.70
N VAL A 111 -6.70 -12.01 3.67
CA VAL A 111 -6.32 -13.26 3.01
C VAL A 111 -5.04 -13.10 2.18
N VAL A 112 -4.87 -11.94 1.56
CA VAL A 112 -3.67 -11.59 0.77
C VAL A 112 -2.44 -11.56 1.67
N ALA A 113 -2.54 -10.89 2.83
CA ALA A 113 -1.45 -10.82 3.79
C ALA A 113 -1.06 -12.20 4.33
N LYS A 114 -2.04 -13.07 4.60
CA LYS A 114 -1.80 -14.47 5.01
C LYS A 114 -1.11 -15.26 3.90
N TYR A 115 -1.57 -15.13 2.65
CA TYR A 115 -0.97 -15.79 1.49
C TYR A 115 0.51 -15.44 1.34
N TYR A 116 0.86 -14.15 1.33
CA TYR A 116 2.26 -13.74 1.17
C TYR A 116 3.14 -14.05 2.39
N ALA A 117 2.57 -14.04 3.61
CA ALA A 117 3.29 -14.48 4.80
C ALA A 117 3.63 -15.98 4.73
N TRP A 118 2.66 -16.81 4.35
CA TRP A 118 2.86 -18.24 4.13
C TRP A 118 3.86 -18.50 3.01
N LYS A 119 3.70 -17.86 1.85
CA LYS A 119 4.60 -18.00 0.70
C LYS A 119 6.03 -17.65 1.09
N LYS A 120 6.25 -16.56 1.83
CA LYS A 120 7.58 -16.18 2.32
C LYS A 120 8.19 -17.26 3.20
N ARG A 121 7.42 -17.79 4.16
CA ARG A 121 7.87 -18.88 5.05
C ARG A 121 8.23 -20.14 4.27
N SER A 122 7.40 -20.54 3.30
CA SER A 122 7.64 -21.73 2.49
C SER A 122 8.81 -21.56 1.52
N SER A 123 9.03 -20.35 1.00
CA SER A 123 10.20 -20.05 0.16
C SER A 123 11.51 -19.98 0.96
N SER A 124 11.47 -19.64 2.25
CA SER A 124 12.64 -19.67 3.14
C SER A 124 12.86 -21.03 3.84
N ALA A 125 11.93 -21.97 3.73
CA ALA A 125 11.96 -23.27 4.44
C ALA A 125 12.68 -24.39 3.66
N TRP A 126 13.40 -24.07 2.58
CA TRP A 126 14.29 -25.02 1.89
C TRP A 126 15.77 -24.82 2.25
N VAL A 127 16.04 -24.22 3.41
CA VAL A 127 17.35 -24.31 4.07
C VAL A 127 17.09 -24.86 5.48
N ASP A 128 17.63 -26.05 5.69
CA ASP A 128 17.73 -26.85 6.91
C ASP A 128 16.49 -27.64 7.39
N ALA A 129 16.54 -28.94 7.05
CA ALA A 129 15.85 -30.01 7.75
C ALA A 129 16.31 -30.14 9.22
N VAL A 130 15.48 -30.77 10.07
CA VAL A 130 15.84 -31.72 11.16
C VAL A 130 14.85 -31.64 12.35
N THR A 131 14.10 -32.74 12.51
CA THR A 131 13.37 -33.34 13.66
C THR A 131 12.51 -32.53 14.66
N PRO A 132 11.35 -33.08 15.08
CA PRO A 132 10.46 -32.50 16.09
C PRO A 132 10.88 -32.86 17.53
N GLY A 133 11.15 -31.82 18.34
CA GLY A 133 11.30 -31.92 19.80
C GLY A 133 10.01 -31.49 20.52
N THR A 134 9.64 -32.26 21.52
CA THR A 134 8.35 -32.37 22.21
C THR A 134 8.02 -31.20 23.17
N SER A 135 6.76 -30.73 23.09
CA SER A 135 5.83 -30.22 24.13
C SER A 135 6.34 -29.39 25.32
N LYS A 136 5.72 -28.21 25.50
CA LYS A 136 4.72 -27.96 26.56
C LYS A 136 3.95 -26.66 26.30
N ALA A 137 2.63 -26.77 26.20
CA ALA A 137 1.69 -25.67 26.13
C ALA A 137 1.18 -25.35 27.54
N THR A 138 1.30 -24.09 27.98
CA THR A 138 0.63 -23.58 29.18
C THR A 138 -0.54 -22.70 28.76
N ARG A 139 -1.71 -23.08 29.26
CA ARG A 139 -3.03 -22.51 28.99
C ARG A 139 -3.26 -21.31 29.91
N ALA A 140 -3.75 -20.20 29.36
CA ALA A 140 -4.40 -19.13 30.12
C ALA A 140 -5.71 -18.75 29.42
N LEU A 141 -6.78 -18.63 30.22
CA LEU A 141 -8.18 -18.38 29.84
C LEU A 141 -8.60 -16.98 30.39
N PRO A 142 -9.79 -16.47 30.07
CA PRO A 142 -10.00 -15.29 29.24
C PRO A 142 -10.34 -14.03 30.06
N GLY A 143 -9.97 -12.86 29.53
CA GLY A 143 -10.38 -11.55 30.06
C GLY A 143 -11.46 -10.92 29.17
N SER A 144 -12.48 -10.37 29.82
CA SER A 144 -13.82 -10.05 29.32
C SER A 144 -13.96 -8.98 28.24
N VAL A 145 -15.08 -9.09 27.52
CA VAL A 145 -15.65 -8.23 26.48
C VAL A 145 -16.09 -6.87 27.03
N LEU A 146 -15.94 -5.80 26.23
CA LEU A 146 -16.88 -4.68 26.20
C LEU A 146 -16.91 -4.03 24.81
N LEU A 147 -18.12 -4.03 24.25
CA LEU A 147 -18.54 -3.53 22.94
C LEU A 147 -18.70 -2.00 22.94
N LEU A 148 -18.22 -1.31 21.91
CA LEU A 148 -18.81 -0.08 21.39
C LEU A 148 -18.58 0.02 19.87
N LEU A 149 -19.66 0.19 19.10
CA LEU A 149 -19.76 0.58 17.68
C LEU A 149 -20.59 1.88 17.63
N PRO A 150 -20.71 2.57 16.48
CA PRO A 150 -19.65 3.25 15.74
C PRO A 150 -20.01 4.76 15.57
N LEU A 151 -19.02 5.65 15.49
CA LEU A 151 -19.28 7.01 15.02
C LEU A 151 -19.12 7.03 13.49
N LEU A 152 -20.24 7.14 12.78
CA LEU A 152 -20.27 7.48 11.36
C LEU A 152 -19.62 8.85 11.17
N LEU A 153 -18.54 8.90 10.39
CA LEU A 153 -18.18 10.10 9.65
C LEU A 153 -18.09 9.73 8.18
N LEU A 154 -18.98 10.39 7.43
CA LEU A 154 -18.96 10.50 5.99
C LEU A 154 -17.58 10.97 5.55
N LEU A 155 -16.88 10.14 4.79
CA LEU A 155 -15.91 10.62 3.82
C LEU A 155 -16.38 10.09 2.49
N GLU A 156 -17.02 11.00 1.76
CA GLU A 156 -17.19 10.92 0.32
C GLU A 156 -15.91 10.35 -0.28
N GLY A 157 -16.05 9.23 -0.98
CA GLY A 157 -15.00 8.65 -1.81
C GLY A 157 -14.73 9.56 -2.99
N SER A 158 -14.14 10.72 -2.72
CA SER A 158 -13.45 11.50 -3.72
C SER A 158 -12.20 10.70 -4.07
N ARG A 159 -12.29 9.96 -5.18
CA ARG A 159 -11.15 9.41 -5.89
C ARG A 159 -10.28 10.58 -6.36
N GLY A 160 -9.53 11.14 -5.42
CA GLY A 160 -8.67 12.29 -5.66
C GLY A 160 -7.33 11.82 -6.17
N CYS A 161 -6.77 12.54 -7.14
CA CYS A 161 -5.43 12.27 -7.65
C CYS A 161 -4.30 12.53 -6.64
N GLY A 162 -4.63 13.13 -5.49
CA GLY A 162 -3.73 13.29 -4.37
C GLY A 162 -4.25 12.60 -3.12
N TRP A 163 -3.63 11.47 -2.78
CA TRP A 163 -3.63 11.02 -1.40
C TRP A 163 -2.82 12.03 -0.57
N ARG A 164 -3.49 12.70 0.38
CA ARG A 164 -2.82 13.51 1.40
C ARG A 164 -1.83 12.59 2.12
N SER A 165 -0.55 12.90 2.01
CA SER A 165 0.52 12.22 2.74
C SER A 165 0.18 12.20 4.23
N LEU A 166 0.09 10.99 4.80
CA LEU A 166 0.27 10.76 6.24
C LEU A 166 1.77 10.82 6.57
#